data_AF-A0A328ARG3-F1
#
_entry.id   AF-A0A328ARG3-F1
#
_cell.length_a   1.000
_cell.length_b   1.000
_cell.length_c   1.000
_cell.angle_alpha   90.00
_cell.angle_beta   90.00
_cell.angle_gamma   90.00
#
_symmetry.space_group_name_H-M   'P 1'
#
loop_
_entity.id
_entity.type
_entity.pdbx_description
1 polymer ?
#
loop_
_entity_poly.entity_id
_entity_poly.type
_entity_poly.pdbx_seq_one_letter_code
_entity_poly.pdbx_strand_id
1 'polypeptide(L)'
;MVDLGLAPYVWRDVKFKPSEALRFLGALAAAFVLLGLIVLRVTSCAPLPKPTLPSASPLPPPPAQTAAVDCHTIGWDKAARINGSSLKAMPWAPFGRVETGWETYAPLIAREIGTRCAPDTPGFASALAAWQSRNGFHSDGLVSEFSFIKMKGVVQGRRPIVLLSSRGICAPAAQDSELAESVAGEGYGGKQIQLRHKAFAAYRRMVAAARAEDPRIAEDPRFLQIFSGFRSPAYDAARCAAQGNCNGRERARCSPHRTGLAMDLYVGQAPGYGPDSSADPNRRFMTKTPAYQWLLANAHRFGFVNYPFEPWHWEWTGEDPLGSS
;
A
#
# COMPACT_ATOMS: atom_id res chain seq x y z
N MET A 1 -67.84 1.67 28.77
CA MET A 1 -68.95 1.40 27.83
C MET A 1 -68.48 1.78 26.44
N VAL A 2 -68.14 0.78 25.62
CA VAL A 2 -68.18 0.87 24.16
C VAL A 2 -68.75 -0.48 23.71
N ASP A 3 -69.94 -0.41 23.12
CA ASP A 3 -70.76 -1.51 22.64
C ASP A 3 -70.32 -1.84 21.19
N LEU A 4 -70.01 -3.12 20.92
CA LEU A 4 -69.61 -3.61 19.59
C LEU A 4 -70.74 -4.52 19.07
N GLY A 5 -71.82 -3.88 18.65
CA GLY A 5 -72.91 -4.52 17.92
C GLY A 5 -72.55 -4.77 16.45
N LEU A 6 -72.50 -6.07 16.12
CA LEU A 6 -73.06 -6.72 14.92
C LEU A 6 -72.70 -6.19 13.51
N ALA A 7 -72.03 -7.03 12.73
CA ALA A 7 -72.09 -7.01 11.27
C ALA A 7 -72.61 -8.36 10.73
N PRO A 8 -73.56 -8.38 9.79
CA PRO A 8 -74.24 -9.60 9.33
C PRO A 8 -73.41 -10.37 8.27
N TYR A 9 -73.44 -11.69 8.37
CA TYR A 9 -72.87 -12.60 7.36
C TYR A 9 -73.80 -12.67 6.13
N VAL A 10 -73.31 -12.22 4.97
CA VAL A 10 -73.96 -12.43 3.67
C VAL A 10 -73.23 -13.57 2.97
N TRP A 11 -73.86 -14.74 2.85
CA TRP A 11 -73.39 -15.81 1.98
C TRP A 11 -73.75 -15.48 0.53
N ARG A 12 -72.73 -15.35 -0.33
CA ARG A 12 -72.88 -15.29 -1.79
C ARG A 12 -72.44 -16.62 -2.38
N ASP A 13 -73.37 -17.31 -3.05
CA ASP A 13 -73.06 -18.48 -3.88
C ASP A 13 -72.09 -18.12 -5.00
N VAL A 14 -70.86 -18.64 -4.92
CA VAL A 14 -69.86 -18.48 -5.98
C VAL A 14 -70.01 -19.65 -6.95
N LYS A 15 -70.58 -19.38 -8.14
CA LYS A 15 -70.58 -20.34 -9.25
C LYS A 15 -69.18 -20.41 -9.86
N PHE A 16 -68.46 -21.49 -9.57
CA PHE A 16 -67.12 -21.76 -10.09
C PHE A 16 -67.18 -21.99 -11.61
N LYS A 17 -66.52 -21.13 -12.39
CA LYS A 17 -66.40 -21.30 -13.84
C LYS A 17 -65.23 -22.23 -14.16
N PRO A 18 -65.42 -23.31 -14.94
CA PRO A 18 -64.35 -24.29 -15.25
C PRO A 18 -63.10 -23.68 -15.89
N SER A 19 -63.25 -22.54 -16.57
CA SER A 19 -62.15 -21.78 -17.17
C SER A 19 -61.19 -21.16 -16.16
N GLU A 20 -61.63 -20.91 -14.91
CA GLU A 20 -60.74 -20.41 -13.85
C GLU A 20 -59.91 -21.53 -13.22
N ALA A 21 -60.47 -22.73 -13.10
CA ALA A 21 -59.74 -23.92 -12.65
C ALA A 21 -58.60 -24.27 -13.62
N LEU A 22 -58.84 -24.19 -14.94
CA LEU A 22 -57.81 -24.45 -15.95
C LEU A 22 -56.67 -23.42 -15.90
N ARG A 23 -56.99 -22.14 -15.68
CA ARG A 23 -55.98 -21.08 -15.54
C ARG A 23 -55.14 -21.27 -14.28
N PHE A 24 -55.76 -21.68 -13.18
CA PHE A 24 -55.05 -21.96 -11.93
C PHE A 24 -54.09 -23.15 -12.06
N LEU A 25 -54.53 -24.24 -12.73
CA LEU A 25 -53.68 -25.41 -13.00
C LEU A 25 -52.52 -25.08 -13.95
N GLY A 26 -52.76 -24.26 -14.97
CA GLY A 26 -51.70 -23.78 -15.87
C GLY A 26 -50.64 -22.94 -15.16
N ALA A 27 -51.06 -22.03 -14.28
CA ALA A 27 -50.16 -21.22 -13.46
C ALA A 27 -49.35 -22.08 -12.47
N LEU A 28 -49.97 -23.11 -11.88
CA LEU A 28 -49.31 -24.05 -10.97
C LEU A 28 -48.22 -24.85 -11.70
N ALA A 29 -48.52 -25.36 -12.90
CA ALA A 29 -47.56 -26.12 -13.70
C ALA A 29 -46.34 -25.26 -14.10
N ALA A 30 -46.55 -24.00 -14.49
CA ALA A 30 -45.47 -23.07 -14.78
C ALA A 30 -44.60 -22.78 -13.54
N ALA A 31 -45.20 -22.65 -12.35
CA ALA A 31 -44.48 -22.46 -11.11
C ALA A 31 -43.62 -23.69 -10.75
N PHE A 32 -44.12 -24.92 -10.96
CA PHE A 32 -43.34 -26.14 -10.73
C PHE A 32 -42.15 -26.29 -11.69
N VAL A 33 -42.31 -25.93 -12.96
CA VAL A 33 -41.19 -25.93 -13.94
C VAL A 33 -40.11 -24.91 -13.53
N LEU A 34 -40.53 -23.71 -13.11
CA LEU A 34 -39.60 -22.68 -12.66
C LEU A 34 -38.85 -23.10 -11.39
N LEU A 35 -39.56 -23.72 -10.43
CA LEU A 35 -38.96 -24.24 -9.21
C LEU A 35 -37.97 -25.39 -9.52
N GLY A 36 -38.31 -26.28 -10.44
CA GLY A 36 -37.43 -27.36 -10.90
C GLY A 36 -36.14 -26.84 -11.55
N LEU A 37 -36.22 -25.80 -12.38
CA LEU A 37 -35.06 -25.15 -13.00
C LEU A 37 -34.15 -24.47 -11.96
N ILE A 38 -34.72 -23.90 -10.90
CA ILE A 38 -33.95 -23.31 -9.80
C ILE A 38 -33.23 -24.41 -9.01
N VAL A 39 -33.89 -25.52 -8.68
CA VAL A 39 -33.28 -26.64 -7.94
C VAL A 39 -32.15 -27.31 -8.74
N LEU A 40 -32.30 -27.45 -10.06
CA LEU A 40 -31.23 -27.94 -10.95
C LEU A 40 -30.01 -27.01 -11.01
N ARG A 41 -30.19 -25.70 -10.85
CA ARG A 41 -29.08 -24.74 -10.76
C ARG A 41 -28.35 -24.77 -9.42
N VAL A 42 -29.04 -25.08 -8.33
CA VAL A 42 -28.47 -25.04 -6.96
C VAL A 42 -27.77 -26.35 -6.58
N THR A 43 -28.05 -27.45 -7.27
CA THR A 43 -27.47 -28.78 -6.98
C THR A 43 -26.24 -29.14 -7.82
N SER A 44 -25.84 -28.28 -8.77
CA SER A 44 -24.58 -28.44 -9.52
C SER A 44 -23.39 -27.90 -8.72
N CYS A 45 -23.10 -28.53 -7.57
CA CYS A 45 -21.91 -28.28 -6.77
C CYS A 45 -20.73 -29.10 -7.30
N ALA A 46 -20.24 -28.74 -8.49
CA ALA A 46 -18.83 -29.00 -8.78
C ALA A 46 -18.02 -27.93 -8.01
N PRO A 47 -17.01 -28.29 -7.20
CA PRO A 47 -16.14 -27.30 -6.59
C PRO A 47 -15.50 -26.48 -7.72
N LEU A 48 -15.80 -25.18 -7.77
CA LEU A 48 -15.06 -24.26 -8.63
C LEU A 48 -13.57 -24.40 -8.28
N PRO A 49 -12.67 -24.56 -9.27
CA PRO A 49 -11.24 -24.46 -9.03
C PRO A 49 -10.98 -23.15 -8.29
N LYS A 50 -10.28 -23.20 -7.14
CA LYS A 50 -9.82 -21.98 -6.46
C LYS A 50 -9.13 -21.13 -7.54
N PRO A 51 -9.54 -19.87 -7.74
CA PRO A 51 -8.81 -18.99 -8.64
C PRO A 51 -7.37 -18.95 -8.17
N THR A 52 -6.47 -19.53 -8.94
CA THR A 52 -5.04 -19.37 -8.71
C THR A 52 -4.78 -17.91 -9.06
N LEU A 53 -4.80 -17.05 -8.04
CA LEU A 53 -4.40 -15.67 -8.22
C LEU A 53 -2.97 -15.74 -8.78
N PRO A 54 -2.70 -15.17 -9.95
CA PRO A 54 -1.35 -15.19 -10.49
C PRO A 54 -0.45 -14.55 -9.43
N SER A 55 0.60 -15.29 -9.04
CA SER A 55 1.63 -14.78 -8.15
C SER A 55 2.03 -13.41 -8.68
N ALA A 56 1.71 -12.37 -7.92
CA ALA A 56 2.01 -11.01 -8.30
C ALA A 56 3.52 -10.83 -8.13
N SER A 57 4.27 -11.29 -9.13
CA SER A 57 5.71 -11.03 -9.21
C SER A 57 5.89 -9.51 -9.12
N PRO A 58 6.63 -9.01 -8.11
CA PRO A 58 6.83 -7.57 -7.95
C PRO A 58 7.39 -6.95 -9.23
N LEU A 59 6.98 -5.72 -9.54
CA LEU A 59 7.65 -4.93 -10.57
C LEU A 59 9.17 -4.86 -10.29
N PRO A 60 10.02 -4.83 -11.34
CA PRO A 60 11.47 -4.82 -11.15
C PRO A 60 11.91 -3.58 -10.36
N PRO A 61 13.01 -3.68 -9.59
CA PRO A 61 13.57 -2.53 -8.89
C PRO A 61 13.98 -1.43 -9.90
N PRO A 62 14.07 -0.16 -9.46
CA PRO A 62 14.56 0.91 -10.32
C PRO A 62 16.01 0.65 -10.74
N PRO A 63 16.43 1.20 -11.90
CA PRO A 63 17.79 1.04 -12.40
C PRO A 63 18.82 1.51 -11.37
N ALA A 64 20.00 0.90 -11.39
CA ALA A 64 21.12 1.38 -10.59
C ALA A 64 21.45 2.83 -11.00
N GLN A 65 21.64 3.70 -10.01
CA GLN A 65 22.13 5.05 -10.26
C GLN A 65 23.58 4.97 -10.75
N THR A 66 23.86 5.53 -11.93
CA THR A 66 25.21 5.53 -12.51
C THR A 66 26.15 6.45 -11.71
N ALA A 67 27.41 6.02 -11.53
CA ALA A 67 28.37 6.73 -10.67
C ALA A 67 28.97 7.98 -11.32
N ALA A 68 29.04 8.03 -12.67
CA ALA A 68 29.43 9.19 -13.44
C ALA A 68 28.18 9.72 -14.15
N VAL A 69 27.53 10.73 -13.59
CA VAL A 69 26.42 11.42 -14.26
C VAL A 69 26.93 12.80 -14.66
N ASP A 70 26.92 13.09 -15.96
CA ASP A 70 27.07 14.45 -16.44
C ASP A 70 25.81 15.23 -16.07
N CYS A 71 25.92 16.11 -15.06
CA CYS A 71 24.81 16.94 -14.62
C CYS A 71 24.60 18.20 -15.48
N HIS A 72 25.44 18.42 -16.50
CA HIS A 72 25.42 19.59 -17.40
C HIS A 72 24.89 19.26 -18.80
N THR A 73 23.96 18.31 -18.91
CA THR A 73 23.36 17.92 -20.19
C THR A 73 22.77 19.12 -20.95
N ILE A 74 23.31 19.41 -22.13
CA ILE A 74 22.91 20.56 -22.96
C ILE A 74 21.41 20.47 -23.33
N GLY A 75 20.73 21.62 -23.31
CA GLY A 75 19.33 21.76 -23.75
C GLY A 75 18.28 21.63 -22.64
N TRP A 76 18.69 21.30 -21.41
CA TRP A 76 17.78 21.09 -20.28
C TRP A 76 17.78 22.22 -19.24
N ASP A 77 18.51 23.31 -19.46
CA ASP A 77 18.66 24.42 -18.49
C ASP A 77 17.34 25.05 -18.06
N LYS A 78 16.38 25.18 -18.98
CA LYS A 78 15.06 25.72 -18.65
C LYS A 78 14.30 24.80 -17.70
N ALA A 79 14.28 23.50 -17.99
CA ALA A 79 13.60 22.51 -17.16
C ALA A 79 14.26 22.38 -15.78
N ALA A 80 15.60 22.39 -15.74
CA ALA A 80 16.39 22.43 -14.53
C ALA A 80 16.02 23.61 -13.62
N ARG A 81 15.97 24.83 -14.16
CA ARG A 81 15.56 26.01 -13.39
C ARG A 81 14.14 25.89 -12.86
N ILE A 82 13.20 25.41 -13.66
CA ILE A 82 11.79 25.23 -13.25
C ILE A 82 11.70 24.19 -12.11
N ASN A 83 12.40 23.07 -12.22
CA ASN A 83 12.46 22.05 -11.18
C ASN A 83 13.07 22.62 -9.89
N GLY A 84 14.15 23.40 -9.97
CA GLY A 84 14.75 24.07 -8.83
C GLY A 84 13.80 25.04 -8.12
N SER A 85 13.06 25.85 -8.90
CA SER A 85 12.06 26.78 -8.34
C SER A 85 10.86 26.05 -7.74
N SER A 86 10.39 24.97 -8.36
CA SER A 86 9.20 24.22 -7.91
C SER A 86 9.48 23.32 -6.71
N LEU A 87 10.74 22.93 -6.49
CA LEU A 87 11.19 22.00 -5.44
C LEU A 87 10.64 22.31 -4.05
N LYS A 88 10.58 23.59 -3.67
CA LYS A 88 10.15 24.03 -2.34
C LYS A 88 8.84 24.82 -2.33
N ALA A 89 8.25 25.09 -3.49
CA ALA A 89 7.17 26.06 -3.62
C ALA A 89 5.94 25.55 -4.35
N MET A 90 6.03 24.41 -5.07
CA MET A 90 4.90 23.88 -5.84
C MET A 90 3.73 23.45 -4.93
N PRO A 91 2.53 24.03 -5.06
CA PRO A 91 1.34 23.48 -4.43
C PRO A 91 0.94 22.19 -5.17
N TRP A 92 0.69 21.12 -4.43
CA TRP A 92 0.32 19.81 -4.99
C TRP A 92 -0.27 18.89 -3.92
N ALA A 93 -0.95 17.82 -4.33
CA ALA A 93 -1.56 16.87 -3.40
C ALA A 93 -1.51 15.41 -3.89
N PRO A 94 -0.31 14.84 -4.14
CA PRO A 94 -0.19 13.54 -4.79
C PRO A 94 -0.75 12.37 -3.96
N PHE A 95 -0.99 12.57 -2.66
CA PHE A 95 -1.62 11.61 -1.74
C PHE A 95 -2.99 12.09 -1.22
N GLY A 96 -3.59 13.10 -1.85
CA GLY A 96 -4.86 13.71 -1.42
C GLY A 96 -4.73 14.64 -0.21
N ARG A 97 -3.51 14.83 0.29
CA ARG A 97 -3.14 15.86 1.28
C ARG A 97 -2.40 16.97 0.56
N VAL A 98 -2.80 18.21 0.79
CA VAL A 98 -2.09 19.39 0.28
C VAL A 98 -0.71 19.46 0.95
N GLU A 99 0.33 19.55 0.13
CA GLU A 99 1.73 19.73 0.53
C GLU A 99 2.33 20.92 -0.24
N THR A 100 3.47 21.45 0.25
CA THR A 100 4.20 22.55 -0.43
C THR A 100 5.60 22.11 -0.84
N GLY A 101 5.83 22.12 -2.16
CA GLY A 101 7.05 21.64 -2.79
C GLY A 101 7.16 20.11 -2.77
N TRP A 102 8.06 19.59 -3.59
CA TRP A 102 8.30 18.16 -3.76
C TRP A 102 9.63 17.67 -3.19
N GLU A 103 10.37 18.53 -2.47
CA GLU A 103 11.67 18.24 -1.86
C GLU A 103 11.69 16.93 -1.07
N THR A 104 10.62 16.63 -0.31
CA THR A 104 10.47 15.39 0.44
C THR A 104 10.68 14.15 -0.43
N TYR A 105 10.25 14.18 -1.69
CA TYR A 105 10.28 13.05 -2.62
C TYR A 105 11.47 13.08 -3.58
N ALA A 106 12.28 14.15 -3.57
CA ALA A 106 13.38 14.32 -4.51
C ALA A 106 14.38 13.13 -4.52
N PRO A 107 14.80 12.56 -3.37
CA PRO A 107 15.68 11.39 -3.36
C PRO A 107 15.05 10.16 -4.03
N LEU A 108 13.75 9.94 -3.81
CA LEU A 108 13.01 8.84 -4.42
C LEU A 108 12.86 9.04 -5.93
N ILE A 109 12.54 10.26 -6.38
CA ILE A 109 12.44 10.60 -7.80
C ILE A 109 13.80 10.37 -8.48
N ALA A 110 14.88 10.89 -7.90
CA ALA A 110 16.23 10.70 -8.42
C ALA A 110 16.60 9.22 -8.55
N ARG A 111 16.26 8.40 -7.56
CA ARG A 111 16.43 6.94 -7.61
C ARG A 111 15.61 6.29 -8.72
N GLU A 112 14.35 6.66 -8.88
CA GLU A 112 13.46 6.05 -9.88
C GLU A 112 13.89 6.39 -11.32
N ILE A 113 14.37 7.61 -11.55
CA ILE A 113 14.87 8.04 -12.87
C ILE A 113 16.34 7.66 -13.11
N GLY A 114 17.03 7.11 -12.10
CA GLY A 114 18.39 6.59 -12.21
C GLY A 114 19.49 7.67 -12.22
N THR A 115 19.28 8.82 -11.57
CA THR A 115 20.25 9.92 -11.52
C THR A 115 20.75 10.20 -10.11
N ARG A 116 21.96 10.77 -10.03
CA ARG A 116 22.53 11.40 -8.82
C ARG A 116 22.54 12.92 -8.88
N CYS A 117 22.15 13.49 -10.02
CA CYS A 117 22.14 14.93 -10.20
C CYS A 117 21.05 15.59 -9.35
N ALA A 118 21.33 16.80 -8.86
CA ALA A 118 20.38 17.54 -8.05
C ALA A 118 19.16 18.00 -8.88
N PRO A 119 17.98 18.16 -8.25
CA PRO A 119 16.74 18.61 -8.90
C PRO A 119 16.85 19.80 -9.86
N ASP A 120 17.73 20.75 -9.53
CA ASP A 120 17.93 22.01 -10.23
C ASP A 120 18.97 21.94 -11.35
N THR A 121 19.38 20.74 -11.76
CA THR A 121 20.41 20.52 -12.77
C THR A 121 19.84 20.03 -14.11
N PRO A 122 20.49 20.37 -15.24
CA PRO A 122 20.13 19.84 -16.56
C PRO A 122 20.12 18.31 -16.62
N GLY A 123 21.07 17.63 -15.97
CA GLY A 123 21.13 16.16 -15.95
C GLY A 123 19.96 15.50 -15.24
N PHE A 124 19.40 16.12 -14.18
CA PHE A 124 18.18 15.62 -13.55
C PHE A 124 16.98 15.72 -14.50
N ALA A 125 16.80 16.88 -15.14
CA ALA A 125 15.71 17.10 -16.08
C ALA A 125 15.80 16.14 -17.28
N SER A 126 17.00 15.91 -17.83
CA SER A 126 17.23 14.93 -18.89
C SER A 126 16.85 13.51 -18.47
N ALA A 127 17.29 13.06 -17.28
CA ALA A 127 16.95 11.75 -16.75
C ALA A 127 15.43 11.58 -16.54
N LEU A 128 14.76 12.63 -16.05
CA LEU A 128 13.32 12.65 -15.87
C LEU A 128 12.60 12.57 -17.22
N ALA A 129 13.06 13.31 -18.24
CA ALA A 129 12.52 13.24 -19.59
C ALA A 129 12.65 11.84 -20.21
N ALA A 130 13.79 11.18 -20.00
CA ALA A 130 13.99 9.81 -20.45
C ALA A 130 13.04 8.83 -19.72
N TRP A 131 12.83 9.01 -18.41
CA TRP A 131 11.85 8.22 -17.66
C TRP A 131 10.41 8.48 -18.14
N GLN A 132 10.04 9.74 -18.37
CA GLN A 132 8.72 10.14 -18.89
C GLN A 132 8.47 9.48 -20.25
N SER A 133 9.43 9.54 -21.18
CA SER A 133 9.35 8.91 -22.49
C SER A 133 9.12 7.40 -22.39
N ARG A 134 9.91 6.68 -21.57
CA ARG A 134 9.76 5.23 -21.35
C ARG A 134 8.41 4.83 -20.73
N ASN A 135 7.73 5.76 -20.06
CA ASN A 135 6.43 5.54 -19.44
C ASN A 135 5.27 6.17 -20.24
N GLY A 136 5.51 6.58 -21.49
CA GLY A 136 4.46 7.05 -22.42
C GLY A 136 3.99 8.48 -22.17
N PHE A 137 4.82 9.34 -21.60
CA PHE A 137 4.52 10.75 -21.34
C PHE A 137 5.28 11.69 -22.27
N HIS A 138 4.80 12.92 -22.34
CA HIS A 138 5.57 14.03 -22.88
C HIS A 138 6.87 14.18 -22.07
N SER A 139 8.00 14.17 -22.76
CA SER A 139 9.35 14.14 -22.18
C SER A 139 9.90 15.56 -21.99
N ASP A 140 9.26 16.35 -21.12
CA ASP A 140 9.66 17.73 -20.80
C ASP A 140 10.69 17.85 -19.68
N GLY A 141 10.97 16.77 -18.95
CA GLY A 141 11.92 16.77 -17.84
C GLY A 141 11.45 17.59 -16.64
N LEU A 142 10.15 17.90 -16.55
CA LEU A 142 9.56 18.65 -15.45
C LEU A 142 8.88 17.72 -14.44
N VAL A 143 9.16 17.97 -13.15
CA VAL A 143 8.37 17.36 -12.09
C VAL A 143 7.01 18.07 -12.05
N SER A 144 5.95 17.29 -12.20
CA SER A 144 4.57 17.73 -12.03
C SER A 144 3.83 16.75 -11.15
N GLU A 145 2.70 17.17 -10.57
CA GLU A 145 1.86 16.25 -9.80
C GLU A 145 1.40 15.05 -10.64
N PHE A 146 1.09 15.27 -11.92
CA PHE A 146 0.70 14.21 -12.84
C PHE A 146 1.83 13.19 -13.08
N SER A 147 3.05 13.66 -13.42
CA SER A 147 4.18 12.75 -13.64
C SER A 147 4.56 12.00 -12.36
N PHE A 148 4.48 12.67 -11.22
CA PHE A 148 4.75 12.05 -9.92
C PHE A 148 3.68 11.03 -9.51
N ILE A 149 2.39 11.28 -9.74
CA ILE A 149 1.32 10.29 -9.44
C ILE A 149 1.57 8.98 -10.20
N LYS A 150 2.03 9.07 -11.45
CA LYS A 150 2.37 7.90 -12.27
C LYS A 150 3.61 7.19 -11.74
N MET A 151 4.65 7.93 -11.40
CA MET A 151 5.86 7.40 -10.77
C MET A 151 5.53 6.68 -9.44
N LYS A 152 4.75 7.33 -8.59
CA LYS A 152 4.20 6.77 -7.36
C LYS A 152 3.46 5.46 -7.62
N GLY A 153 2.67 5.38 -8.70
CA GLY A 153 1.98 4.16 -9.13
C GLY A 153 2.96 3.01 -9.42
N VAL A 154 4.04 3.27 -10.16
CA VAL A 154 5.11 2.29 -10.43
C VAL A 154 5.77 1.82 -9.14
N VAL A 155 6.19 2.76 -8.28
CA VAL A 155 6.89 2.42 -7.03
C VAL A 155 5.98 1.63 -6.09
N GLN A 156 4.73 2.06 -5.90
CA GLN A 156 3.77 1.35 -5.07
C GLN A 156 3.36 -0.01 -5.66
N GLY A 157 3.33 -0.16 -6.98
CA GLY A 157 3.04 -1.42 -7.65
C GLY A 157 4.08 -2.52 -7.39
N ARG A 158 5.26 -2.17 -6.89
CA ARG A 158 6.27 -3.14 -6.42
C ARG A 158 5.90 -3.79 -5.08
N ARG A 159 4.87 -3.30 -4.37
CA ARG A 159 4.36 -3.85 -3.10
C ARG A 159 3.15 -4.75 -3.37
N PRO A 160 3.26 -6.07 -3.18
CA PRO A 160 2.15 -7.00 -3.44
C PRO A 160 0.84 -6.64 -2.72
N ILE A 161 0.93 -6.08 -1.50
CA ILE A 161 -0.26 -5.67 -0.74
C ILE A 161 -1.06 -4.55 -1.43
N VAL A 162 -0.40 -3.66 -2.18
CA VAL A 162 -1.06 -2.57 -2.90
C VAL A 162 -1.91 -3.14 -4.04
N LEU A 163 -1.38 -4.14 -4.75
CA LEU A 163 -2.10 -4.82 -5.83
C LEU A 163 -3.32 -5.58 -5.29
N LEU A 164 -3.17 -6.30 -4.17
CA LEU A 164 -4.28 -6.97 -3.50
C LEU A 164 -5.35 -5.96 -3.06
N SER A 165 -4.94 -4.88 -2.39
CA SER A 165 -5.84 -3.84 -1.91
C SER A 165 -6.61 -3.16 -3.04
N SER A 166 -5.96 -2.92 -4.20
CA SER A 166 -6.64 -2.35 -5.38
C SER A 166 -7.73 -3.25 -5.97
N ARG A 167 -7.72 -4.55 -5.64
CA ARG A 167 -8.73 -5.54 -6.03
C ARG A 167 -9.75 -5.81 -4.92
N GLY A 168 -9.71 -5.04 -3.83
CA GLY A 168 -10.53 -5.25 -2.64
C GLY A 168 -10.13 -6.49 -1.82
N ILE A 169 -8.94 -7.05 -2.07
CA ILE A 169 -8.45 -8.24 -1.36
C ILE A 169 -7.63 -7.80 -0.14
N CYS A 170 -8.06 -8.27 1.02
CA CYS A 170 -7.39 -8.06 2.29
C CYS A 170 -6.52 -9.29 2.61
N ALA A 171 -5.21 -9.13 2.68
CA ALA A 171 -4.33 -10.23 3.06
C ALA A 171 -4.68 -10.74 4.48
N PRO A 172 -4.60 -12.05 4.74
CA PRO A 172 -4.80 -12.59 6.08
C PRO A 172 -3.76 -12.02 7.05
N ALA A 173 -4.07 -12.09 8.35
CA ALA A 173 -3.05 -11.79 9.35
C ALA A 173 -2.09 -12.98 9.43
N ALA A 174 -0.81 -12.72 9.66
CA ALA A 174 0.14 -13.78 9.96
C ALA A 174 -0.30 -14.57 11.20
N GLN A 175 -0.11 -15.89 11.15
CA GLN A 175 -0.32 -16.75 12.31
C GLN A 175 0.87 -16.64 13.26
N ASP A 176 0.65 -16.89 14.55
CA ASP A 176 1.72 -16.81 15.56
C ASP A 176 2.90 -17.73 15.24
N SER A 177 2.64 -18.89 14.61
CA SER A 177 3.67 -19.83 14.15
C SER A 177 4.57 -19.27 13.05
N GLU A 178 4.09 -18.29 12.28
CA GLU A 178 4.84 -17.64 11.20
C GLU A 178 5.71 -16.50 11.72
N LEU A 179 5.51 -16.06 12.96
CA LEU A 179 6.17 -14.89 13.55
C LEU A 179 7.42 -15.29 14.35
N ALA A 180 8.46 -14.48 14.20
CA ALA A 180 9.59 -14.44 15.11
C ALA A 180 9.54 -13.15 15.92
N GLU A 181 10.25 -13.17 17.05
CA GLU A 181 10.43 -12.03 17.93
C GLU A 181 11.79 -11.35 17.69
N SER A 182 11.80 -10.02 17.83
CA SER A 182 13.03 -9.22 17.85
C SER A 182 13.91 -9.62 19.03
N VAL A 183 15.22 -9.53 18.83
CA VAL A 183 16.21 -9.59 19.91
C VAL A 183 16.53 -8.18 20.42
N ALA A 184 17.28 -8.12 21.53
CA ALA A 184 17.72 -6.86 22.13
C ALA A 184 18.42 -5.96 21.10
N GLY A 185 18.03 -4.68 21.07
CA GLY A 185 18.59 -3.69 20.17
C GLY A 185 17.97 -3.63 18.76
N GLU A 186 17.07 -4.55 18.40
CA GLU A 186 16.34 -4.47 17.12
C GLU A 186 15.09 -3.60 17.22
N GLY A 187 14.45 -3.55 18.38
CA GLY A 187 13.28 -2.71 18.64
C GLY A 187 13.66 -1.30 19.08
N TYR A 188 13.06 -0.28 18.46
CA TYR A 188 13.26 1.10 18.83
C TYR A 188 12.72 1.38 20.23
N GLY A 189 13.56 1.94 21.10
CA GLY A 189 13.23 2.16 22.51
C GLY A 189 13.02 0.87 23.30
N GLY A 190 13.60 -0.25 22.85
CA GLY A 190 13.50 -1.54 23.55
C GLY A 190 12.16 -2.26 23.37
N LYS A 191 11.32 -1.81 22.42
CA LYS A 191 10.03 -2.47 22.12
C LYS A 191 10.24 -3.88 21.60
N GLN A 192 9.44 -4.84 22.09
CA GLN A 192 9.34 -6.15 21.47
C GLN A 192 8.59 -6.02 20.13
N ILE A 193 9.19 -6.51 19.06
CA ILE A 193 8.65 -6.47 17.70
C ILE A 193 8.49 -7.89 17.18
N GLN A 194 7.46 -8.11 16.38
CA GLN A 194 7.26 -9.36 15.66
C GLN A 194 7.25 -9.10 14.15
N LEU A 195 7.83 -10.00 13.38
CA LEU A 195 7.74 -10.07 11.91
C LEU A 195 7.75 -11.54 11.51
N ARG A 196 7.39 -11.84 10.27
CA ARG A 196 7.58 -13.21 9.76
C ARG A 196 9.05 -13.61 9.76
N HIS A 197 9.34 -14.88 10.03
CA HIS A 197 10.71 -15.41 10.16
C HIS A 197 11.66 -14.95 9.04
N LYS A 198 11.23 -15.09 7.78
CA LYS A 198 12.06 -14.74 6.62
C LYS A 198 12.22 -13.23 6.44
N ALA A 199 11.20 -12.45 6.77
CA ALA A 199 11.26 -10.99 6.77
C ALA A 199 12.28 -10.50 7.81
N PHE A 200 12.28 -11.07 9.01
CA PHE A 200 13.27 -10.76 10.05
C PHE A 200 14.69 -11.12 9.61
N ALA A 201 14.88 -12.29 8.99
CA ALA A 201 16.18 -12.70 8.46
C ALA A 201 16.68 -11.74 7.36
N ALA A 202 15.80 -11.29 6.46
CA ALA A 202 16.12 -10.30 5.45
C ALA A 202 16.47 -8.93 6.05
N TYR A 203 15.69 -8.48 7.03
CA TYR A 203 15.94 -7.25 7.78
C TYR A 203 17.33 -7.27 8.44
N ARG A 204 17.69 -8.36 9.12
CA ARG A 204 19.00 -8.50 9.78
C ARG A 204 20.16 -8.39 8.78
N ARG A 205 20.04 -9.04 7.61
CA ARG A 205 21.03 -8.91 6.53
C ARG A 205 21.13 -7.48 6.00
N MET A 206 19.98 -6.81 5.83
CA MET A 206 19.93 -5.43 5.38
C MET A 206 20.60 -4.48 6.37
N VAL A 207 20.29 -4.60 7.66
CA VAL A 207 20.89 -3.77 8.73
C VAL A 207 22.39 -4.00 8.83
N ALA A 208 22.85 -5.26 8.78
CA ALA A 208 24.26 -5.59 8.79
C ALA A 208 25.01 -4.94 7.62
N ALA A 209 24.46 -5.03 6.40
CA ALA A 209 25.04 -4.38 5.23
C ALA A 209 25.05 -2.85 5.36
N ALA A 210 23.96 -2.24 5.83
CA ALA A 210 23.88 -0.79 5.99
C ALA A 210 24.96 -0.24 6.94
N ARG A 211 25.15 -0.91 8.07
CA ARG A 211 26.16 -0.53 9.06
C ARG A 211 27.59 -0.77 8.57
N ALA A 212 27.80 -1.78 7.73
CA ALA A 212 29.11 -2.05 7.14
C ALA A 212 29.46 -1.07 6.00
N GLU A 213 28.47 -0.64 5.22
CA GLU A 213 28.67 0.16 4.02
C GLU A 213 28.62 1.69 4.27
N ASP A 214 27.95 2.16 5.34
CA ASP A 214 27.87 3.58 5.70
C ASP A 214 28.18 3.80 7.19
N PRO A 215 29.38 4.31 7.54
CA PRO A 215 29.78 4.56 8.93
C PRO A 215 28.80 5.45 9.71
N ARG A 216 28.12 6.39 9.04
CA ARG A 216 27.15 7.30 9.67
C ARG A 216 25.92 6.54 10.19
N ILE A 217 25.60 5.40 9.57
CA ILE A 217 24.53 4.51 10.03
C ILE A 217 25.02 3.69 11.24
N ALA A 218 26.29 3.29 11.25
CA ALA A 218 26.87 2.54 12.36
C ALA A 218 27.03 3.39 13.64
N GLU A 219 27.32 4.69 13.49
CA GLU A 219 27.52 5.63 14.59
C GLU A 219 26.26 5.89 15.43
N ASP A 220 25.07 5.90 14.82
CA ASP A 220 23.80 6.03 15.53
C ASP A 220 23.09 4.68 15.61
N PRO A 221 23.15 3.97 16.77
CA PRO A 221 22.60 2.63 16.90
C PRO A 221 21.07 2.57 16.78
N ARG A 222 20.39 3.73 16.83
CA ARG A 222 18.94 3.82 16.61
C ARG A 222 18.58 3.63 15.14
N PHE A 223 19.48 3.99 14.22
CA PHE A 223 19.18 3.83 12.81
C PHE A 223 18.85 2.38 12.49
N LEU A 224 17.74 2.24 11.75
CA LEU A 224 17.15 1.00 11.30
C LEU A 224 16.54 0.13 12.42
N GLN A 225 16.47 0.59 13.67
CA GLN A 225 15.64 -0.09 14.67
C GLN A 225 14.16 -0.04 14.27
N ILE A 226 13.42 -1.11 14.57
CA ILE A 226 12.01 -1.23 14.20
C ILE A 226 11.15 -0.62 15.31
N PHE A 227 10.34 0.39 15.00
CA PHE A 227 9.41 0.98 15.97
C PHE A 227 7.98 0.44 15.85
N SER A 228 7.67 -0.27 14.75
CA SER A 228 6.38 -0.94 14.51
C SER A 228 6.55 -2.07 13.49
N GLY A 229 6.03 -3.26 13.79
CA GLY A 229 6.10 -4.47 12.96
C GLY A 229 4.73 -5.12 12.83
N PHE A 230 4.61 -6.43 13.08
CA PHE A 230 3.34 -7.14 13.07
C PHE A 230 2.33 -6.49 14.03
N ARG A 231 1.09 -6.34 13.53
CA ARG A 231 -0.06 -5.89 14.33
C ARG A 231 -1.23 -6.85 14.11
N SER A 232 -1.67 -7.52 15.17
CA SER A 232 -2.80 -8.42 15.08
C SER A 232 -4.10 -7.64 14.83
N PRO A 233 -5.09 -8.21 14.11
CA PRO A 233 -6.39 -7.57 13.94
C PRO A 233 -7.08 -7.24 15.28
N ALA A 234 -6.87 -8.08 16.30
CA ALA A 234 -7.39 -7.86 17.65
C ALA A 234 -6.74 -6.64 18.31
N TYR A 235 -5.41 -6.50 18.19
CA TYR A 235 -4.68 -5.32 18.69
C TYR A 235 -5.17 -4.03 18.03
N ASP A 236 -5.29 -4.00 16.71
CA ASP A 236 -5.78 -2.81 16.00
C ASP A 236 -7.26 -2.50 16.34
N ALA A 237 -8.09 -3.52 16.55
CA ALA A 237 -9.48 -3.35 17.01
C ALA A 237 -9.54 -2.72 18.41
N ALA A 238 -8.71 -3.20 19.35
CA ALA A 238 -8.62 -2.65 20.70
C ALA A 238 -8.13 -1.20 20.70
N ARG A 239 -7.11 -0.88 19.88
CA ARG A 239 -6.59 0.49 19.75
C ARG A 239 -7.64 1.46 19.19
N CYS A 240 -8.40 1.06 18.17
CA CYS A 240 -9.51 1.87 17.65
C CYS A 240 -10.59 2.09 18.73
N ALA A 241 -10.97 1.05 19.46
CA ALA A 241 -11.95 1.17 20.55
C ALA A 241 -11.50 2.18 21.63
N ALA A 242 -10.20 2.18 21.97
CA ALA A 242 -9.65 3.07 22.99
C ALA A 242 -9.47 4.52 22.51
N GLN A 243 -9.08 4.74 21.25
CA GLN A 243 -8.60 6.05 20.78
C GLN A 243 -9.59 6.80 19.87
N GLY A 244 -10.73 6.19 19.51
CA GLY A 244 -11.73 6.80 18.62
C GLY A 244 -11.21 7.09 17.20
N ASN A 245 -9.99 6.68 16.88
CA ASN A 245 -9.31 6.94 15.60
C ASN A 245 -9.70 5.91 14.52
N CYS A 246 -10.98 5.57 14.46
CA CYS A 246 -11.52 4.48 13.65
C CYS A 246 -11.69 4.83 12.16
N ASN A 247 -11.12 5.95 11.69
CA ASN A 247 -10.83 6.21 10.26
C ASN A 247 -9.90 5.14 9.64
N GLY A 248 -9.41 4.22 10.48
CA GLY A 248 -8.74 2.98 10.13
C GLY A 248 -9.55 1.70 10.35
N ARG A 249 -10.88 1.65 10.50
CA ARG A 249 -11.53 0.33 10.68
C ARG A 249 -11.42 -0.55 9.42
N GLU A 250 -11.47 0.04 8.22
CA GLU A 250 -11.15 -0.66 6.95
C GLU A 250 -9.66 -0.62 6.61
N ARG A 251 -8.97 0.52 6.82
CA ARG A 251 -7.52 0.67 6.59
C ARG A 251 -6.63 -0.12 7.57
N ALA A 252 -7.05 -0.30 8.82
CA ALA A 252 -6.38 -1.16 9.80
C ALA A 252 -6.81 -2.62 9.66
N ARG A 253 -8.04 -2.90 9.22
CA ARG A 253 -8.41 -4.27 8.79
C ARG A 253 -7.46 -4.76 7.72
N CYS A 254 -7.03 -3.93 6.77
CA CYS A 254 -6.12 -4.34 5.69
C CYS A 254 -4.75 -3.64 5.75
N SER A 255 -4.29 -3.29 6.96
CA SER A 255 -2.96 -2.71 7.16
C SER A 255 -1.89 -3.70 6.72
N PRO A 256 -0.86 -3.30 5.95
CA PRO A 256 0.25 -4.18 5.59
C PRO A 256 0.93 -4.83 6.79
N HIS A 257 0.95 -4.17 7.95
CA HIS A 257 1.54 -4.69 9.19
C HIS A 257 0.91 -6.01 9.65
N ARG A 258 -0.36 -6.29 9.32
CA ARG A 258 -0.99 -7.55 9.70
C ARG A 258 -0.33 -8.77 9.07
N THR A 259 0.37 -8.60 7.95
CA THR A 259 1.02 -9.69 7.25
C THR A 259 2.32 -10.13 7.93
N GLY A 260 2.86 -9.33 8.86
CA GLY A 260 4.20 -9.52 9.42
C GLY A 260 5.33 -9.28 8.41
N LEU A 261 5.03 -8.74 7.22
CA LEU A 261 5.99 -8.39 6.17
C LEU A 261 6.33 -6.90 6.12
N ALA A 262 5.48 -6.06 6.71
CA ALA A 262 5.71 -4.63 6.81
C ALA A 262 6.37 -4.25 8.14
N MET A 263 7.27 -3.27 8.08
CA MET A 263 7.94 -2.70 9.24
C MET A 263 8.15 -1.20 9.07
N ASP A 264 8.08 -0.51 10.20
CA ASP A 264 8.43 0.88 10.30
C ASP A 264 9.80 1.01 10.98
N LEU A 265 10.77 1.52 10.22
CA LEU A 265 12.17 1.66 10.63
C LEU A 265 12.46 3.07 11.08
N TYR A 266 13.24 3.21 12.14
CA TYR A 266 13.80 4.49 12.53
C TYR A 266 14.82 4.96 11.49
N VAL A 267 14.41 5.95 10.69
CA VAL A 267 15.26 6.61 9.69
C VAL A 267 15.64 8.03 10.13
N GLY A 268 15.50 8.36 11.41
CA GLY A 268 15.68 9.69 11.98
C GLY A 268 14.35 10.43 12.21
N GLN A 269 14.41 11.57 12.89
CA GLN A 269 13.27 12.45 13.14
C GLN A 269 13.75 13.89 13.32
N ALA A 270 12.95 14.86 12.87
CA ALA A 270 13.19 16.26 13.17
C ALA A 270 12.95 16.57 14.65
N PRO A 271 13.62 17.58 15.25
CA PRO A 271 13.36 17.99 16.63
C PRO A 271 11.87 18.27 16.87
N GLY A 272 11.32 17.73 17.96
CA GLY A 272 9.92 17.90 18.34
C GLY A 272 8.92 16.96 17.65
N TYR A 273 9.37 16.10 16.74
CA TYR A 273 8.52 15.11 16.05
C TYR A 273 8.82 13.69 16.49
N GLY A 274 7.80 12.82 16.43
CA GLY A 274 7.96 11.37 16.56
C GLY A 274 8.50 10.72 15.27
N PRO A 275 9.07 9.50 15.36
CA PRO A 275 9.61 8.78 14.20
C PRO A 275 8.51 8.28 13.24
N ASP A 276 7.25 8.33 13.65
CA ASP A 276 6.05 7.99 12.87
C ASP A 276 5.27 9.24 12.41
N SER A 277 5.76 10.45 12.71
CA SER A 277 5.04 11.67 12.37
C SER A 277 5.09 11.95 10.86
N SER A 278 3.91 12.04 10.25
CA SER A 278 3.73 12.37 8.82
C SER A 278 3.74 13.87 8.51
N ALA A 279 4.11 14.72 9.47
CA ALA A 279 4.27 16.15 9.25
C ALA A 279 5.36 16.41 8.19
N ASP A 280 5.10 17.33 7.26
CA ASP A 280 5.99 17.61 6.13
C ASP A 280 7.42 17.96 6.54
N PRO A 281 7.68 18.78 7.59
CA PRO A 281 9.04 19.08 8.04
C PRO A 281 9.78 17.83 8.52
N ASN A 282 9.09 16.92 9.21
CA ASN A 282 9.68 15.68 9.72
C ASN A 282 10.04 14.73 8.58
N ARG A 283 9.11 14.52 7.64
CA ARG A 283 9.37 13.68 6.47
C ARG A 283 10.51 14.22 5.62
N ARG A 284 10.56 15.53 5.41
CA ARG A 284 11.66 16.20 4.68
C ARG A 284 13.01 16.04 5.39
N PHE A 285 13.02 16.03 6.73
CA PHE A 285 14.22 15.73 7.50
C PHE A 285 14.63 14.27 7.31
N MET A 286 13.69 13.33 7.47
CA MET A 286 13.92 11.90 7.32
C MET A 286 14.50 11.55 5.95
N THR A 287 14.02 12.17 4.87
CA THR A 287 14.51 11.83 3.52
C THR A 287 15.94 12.31 3.22
N LYS A 288 16.53 13.10 4.13
CA LYS A 288 17.91 13.58 4.07
C LYS A 288 18.87 12.78 4.94
N THR A 289 18.39 11.83 5.73
CA THR A 289 19.25 11.08 6.64
C THR A 289 20.07 10.02 5.90
N PRO A 290 21.25 9.64 6.42
CA PRO A 290 22.04 8.54 5.87
C PRO A 290 21.23 7.24 5.76
N ALA A 291 20.45 6.91 6.80
CA ALA A 291 19.64 5.70 6.84
C ALA A 291 18.63 5.64 5.68
N TYR A 292 17.83 6.70 5.46
CA TYR A 292 16.86 6.69 4.37
C TYR A 292 17.52 6.64 2.99
N GLN A 293 18.58 7.43 2.78
CA GLN A 293 19.28 7.46 1.50
C GLN A 293 19.92 6.11 1.17
N TRP A 294 20.54 5.45 2.15
CA TRP A 294 21.09 4.11 1.97
C TRP A 294 19.98 3.10 1.66
N LEU A 295 18.87 3.12 2.39
CA LEU A 295 17.74 2.22 2.14
C LEU A 295 17.18 2.41 0.72
N LEU A 296 16.94 3.65 0.27
CA LEU A 296 16.46 3.91 -1.09
C LEU A 296 17.41 3.34 -2.16
N ALA A 297 18.72 3.41 -1.93
CA ALA A 297 19.71 2.91 -2.86
C ALA A 297 19.85 1.38 -2.82
N ASN A 298 19.66 0.74 -1.65
CA ASN A 298 20.14 -0.63 -1.40
C ASN A 298 19.10 -1.63 -0.91
N ALA A 299 17.99 -1.19 -0.29
CA ALA A 299 17.04 -2.09 0.38
C ALA A 299 16.43 -3.13 -0.58
N HIS A 300 16.32 -2.80 -1.88
CA HIS A 300 15.89 -3.73 -2.93
C HIS A 300 16.78 -4.98 -3.04
N ARG A 301 18.09 -4.91 -2.72
CA ARG A 301 19.02 -6.06 -2.66
C ARG A 301 18.58 -7.12 -1.65
N PHE A 302 17.75 -6.71 -0.68
CA PHE A 302 17.24 -7.54 0.40
C PHE A 302 15.73 -7.81 0.28
N GLY A 303 15.10 -7.36 -0.82
CA GLY A 303 13.68 -7.55 -1.07
C GLY A 303 12.77 -6.55 -0.37
N PHE A 304 13.27 -5.37 0.02
CA PHE A 304 12.46 -4.34 0.67
C PHE A 304 12.04 -3.23 -0.30
N VAL A 305 10.79 -2.80 -0.17
CA VAL A 305 10.20 -1.72 -0.97
C VAL A 305 9.55 -0.68 -0.05
N ASN A 306 9.83 0.60 -0.28
CA ASN A 306 9.28 1.71 0.50
C ASN A 306 7.85 2.07 0.07
N TYR A 307 7.04 2.53 1.02
CA TYR A 307 5.86 3.33 0.75
C TYR A 307 6.26 4.81 0.58
N PRO A 308 6.11 5.43 -0.61
CA PRO A 308 6.72 6.75 -0.89
C PRO A 308 6.27 7.89 0.02
N PHE A 309 5.08 7.81 0.63
CA PHE A 309 4.58 8.82 1.57
C PHE A 309 5.23 8.71 2.95
N GLU A 310 5.73 7.55 3.34
CA GLU A 310 6.22 7.29 4.69
C GLU A 310 7.67 6.81 4.60
N PRO A 311 8.67 7.70 4.81
CA PRO A 311 10.09 7.34 4.68
C PRO A 311 10.52 6.17 5.57
N TRP A 312 9.82 5.95 6.67
CA TRP A 312 10.04 4.86 7.62
C TRP A 312 9.38 3.54 7.23
N HIS A 313 8.39 3.51 6.33
CA HIS A 313 7.57 2.33 6.08
C HIS A 313 8.12 1.48 4.94
N TRP A 314 8.48 0.25 5.24
CA TRP A 314 9.08 -0.69 4.29
C TRP A 314 8.40 -2.05 4.36
N GLU A 315 8.24 -2.67 3.19
CA GLU A 315 7.66 -4.01 3.07
C GLU A 315 8.67 -4.96 2.46
N TRP A 316 8.81 -6.13 3.08
CA TRP A 316 9.51 -7.25 2.49
C TRP A 316 8.63 -7.97 1.47
N THR A 317 9.10 -8.14 0.25
CA THR A 317 8.34 -8.71 -0.87
C THR A 317 8.84 -10.09 -1.30
N GLY A 318 9.70 -10.72 -0.49
CA GLY A 318 10.29 -12.02 -0.78
C GLY A 318 9.36 -13.23 -0.56
N GLU A 319 8.11 -13.01 -0.14
CA GLU A 319 7.06 -14.03 -0.09
C GLU A 319 5.67 -13.43 -0.36
N ASP A 320 4.70 -14.30 -0.66
CA ASP A 320 3.32 -13.89 -0.91
C ASP A 320 2.65 -13.46 0.41
N PRO A 321 2.08 -12.23 0.49
CA PRO A 321 1.31 -11.79 1.66
C PRO A 321 0.06 -12.63 1.94
N LEU A 322 -0.42 -13.45 0.99
CA LEU A 322 -1.50 -14.41 1.22
C LEU A 322 -1.04 -15.66 2.00
N GLY A 323 0.26 -15.81 2.25
CA GLY A 323 0.86 -16.98 2.88
C GLY A 323 1.48 -17.95 1.87
N SER A 324 2.33 -18.85 2.34
CA SER A 324 2.84 -19.96 1.53
C SER A 324 1.73 -20.95 1.21
N SER A 325 1.56 -21.26 -0.07
CA SER A 325 0.81 -22.45 -0.53
C SER A 325 1.59 -23.73 -0.24
#